data_AF-A0A552RKS3-F1
#
_entry.id   AF-A0A552RKS3-F1
#
_cell.length_a   1.000
_cell.length_b   1.000
_cell.length_c   1.000
_cell.angle_alpha   90.00
_cell.angle_beta   90.00
_cell.angle_gamma   90.00
#
_symmetry.space_group_name_H-M   'P 1'
#
loop_
_entity.id
_entity.type
_entity.pdbx_description
1 polymer ?
#
loop_
_entity_poly.entity_id
_entity_poly.type
_entity_poly.pdbx_seq_one_letter_code
_entity_poly.pdbx_strand_id
1 'polypeptide(L)'
;MDVNKVLVRAFVSLVVSIDLTDDEDIDPDIATDILEPAAALFRDLSEEGRREVTSLVLECAELEENPERRRVILGLPEAIGLLDED
;
A
#
# COMPACT_ATOMS: atom_id res chain seq x y z
N MET A 1 -14.87 13.86 -1.33
CA MET A 1 -13.80 12.85 -1.40
C MET A 1 -14.48 11.55 -1.80
N ASP A 2 -13.97 10.90 -2.85
CA ASP A 2 -14.53 9.65 -3.39
C ASP A 2 -14.26 8.46 -2.44
N VAL A 3 -15.17 7.48 -2.38
CA VAL A 3 -15.04 6.36 -1.43
C VAL A 3 -13.81 5.50 -1.71
N ASN A 4 -13.47 5.24 -2.97
CA ASN A 4 -12.29 4.47 -3.34
C ASN A 4 -11.02 5.20 -2.93
N LYS A 5 -10.99 6.53 -3.10
CA LYS A 5 -9.88 7.38 -2.61
C LYS A 5 -9.70 7.28 -1.10
N VAL A 6 -10.80 7.28 -0.32
CA VAL A 6 -10.74 7.11 1.14
C VAL A 6 -10.18 5.74 1.50
N LEU A 7 -10.69 4.68 0.87
CA LEU A 7 -10.30 3.30 1.18
C LEU A 7 -8.84 3.04 0.84
N VAL A 8 -8.37 3.47 -0.33
CA VAL A 8 -6.94 3.34 -0.72
C VAL A 8 -6.06 4.14 0.23
N ARG A 9 -6.41 5.40 0.53
CA ARG A 9 -5.61 6.22 1.45
C ARG A 9 -5.58 5.64 2.86
N ALA A 10 -6.67 5.05 3.34
CA ALA A 10 -6.72 4.37 4.63
C ALA A 10 -5.80 3.15 4.65
N PHE A 11 -5.85 2.32 3.61
CA PHE A 11 -4.96 1.17 3.46
C PHE A 11 -3.49 1.59 3.42
N VAL A 12 -3.12 2.55 2.56
CA VAL A 12 -1.76 3.11 2.48
C VAL A 12 -1.31 3.62 3.84
N SER A 13 -2.18 4.33 4.58
CA SER A 13 -1.84 4.87 5.89
C SER A 13 -1.53 3.77 6.90
N LEU A 14 -2.26 2.65 6.87
CA LEU A 14 -2.01 1.50 7.74
C LEU A 14 -0.69 0.81 7.37
N VAL A 15 -0.49 0.50 6.09
CA VAL A 15 0.73 -0.18 5.62
C VAL A 15 1.97 0.61 5.97
N VAL A 16 2.00 1.91 5.65
CA VAL A 16 3.15 2.77 5.95
C VAL A 16 3.40 2.88 7.45
N SER A 17 2.35 2.85 8.27
CA SER A 17 2.54 2.90 9.72
C SER A 17 3.16 1.61 10.25
N ILE A 18 2.74 0.46 9.72
CA ILE A 18 3.30 -0.85 10.08
C ILE A 18 4.75 -0.95 9.60
N ASP A 19 5.03 -0.60 8.34
CA ASP A 19 6.36 -0.69 7.73
C ASP A 19 7.42 0.21 8.39
N LEU A 20 7.00 1.35 8.95
CA LEU A 20 7.87 2.28 9.67
C LEU A 20 7.88 2.06 11.19
N THR A 21 7.18 1.04 11.68
CA THR A 21 7.27 0.64 13.09
C THR A 21 8.50 -0.23 13.26
N ASP A 22 9.26 -0.02 14.33
CA ASP A 22 10.43 -0.82 14.62
C ASP A 22 10.06 -2.30 14.85
N ASP A 23 10.92 -3.22 14.41
CA ASP A 23 10.71 -4.67 14.55
C ASP A 23 10.54 -5.14 16.01
N GLU A 24 10.94 -4.31 16.99
CA GLU A 24 10.73 -4.56 18.41
C GLU A 24 9.28 -4.34 18.86
N ASP A 25 8.53 -3.50 18.15
CA ASP A 25 7.14 -3.16 18.42
C ASP A 25 6.17 -3.99 17.57
N ILE A 26 6.50 -4.22 16.30
CA ILE A 26 5.75 -5.11 15.42
C ILE A 26 6.70 -6.12 14.79
N ASP A 27 6.50 -7.38 15.14
CA ASP A 27 7.23 -8.49 14.52
C ASP A 27 6.95 -8.54 13.00
N PRO A 28 7.98 -8.63 12.15
CA PRO A 28 7.82 -8.65 10.69
C PRO A 28 6.95 -9.80 10.14
N ASP A 29 6.94 -10.96 10.80
CA ASP A 29 6.10 -12.08 10.40
C ASP A 29 4.63 -11.74 10.69
N ILE A 30 4.36 -11.09 11.83
CA ILE A 30 3.02 -10.61 12.20
C ILE A 30 2.56 -9.49 11.27
N ALA A 31 3.44 -8.56 10.90
CA ALA A 31 3.13 -7.52 9.90
C ALA A 31 2.71 -8.15 8.57
N THR A 32 3.46 -9.16 8.11
CA THR A 32 3.16 -9.90 6.88
C THR A 32 1.83 -10.62 6.96
N ASP A 33 1.55 -11.34 8.06
CA ASP A 33 0.28 -12.04 8.29
C ASP A 33 -0.94 -11.09 8.29
N ILE A 34 -0.75 -9.85 8.74
CA ILE A 34 -1.80 -8.81 8.73
C ILE A 34 -2.01 -8.26 7.31
N LEU A 35 -0.93 -8.01 6.57
CA LEU A 35 -0.97 -7.31 5.28
C LEU A 35 -1.26 -8.22 4.09
N GLU A 36 -0.82 -9.48 4.12
CA GLU A 36 -0.96 -10.41 3.00
C GLU A 36 -2.44 -10.67 2.61
N PRO A 37 -3.39 -10.87 3.54
CA PRO A 37 -4.80 -11.01 3.18
C PRO A 37 -5.36 -9.78 2.46
N ALA A 38 -4.90 -8.58 2.83
CA ALA A 38 -5.32 -7.35 2.18
C ALA A 38 -4.66 -7.20 0.79
N ALA A 39 -3.37 -7.52 0.67
CA ALA A 39 -2.64 -7.56 -0.60
C ALA A 39 -3.32 -8.50 -1.62
N ALA A 40 -3.77 -9.67 -1.16
CA ALA A 40 -4.49 -10.64 -1.99
C ALA A 40 -5.76 -10.06 -2.65
N LEU A 41 -6.52 -9.23 -1.94
CA LEU A 41 -7.74 -8.60 -2.49
C LEU A 41 -7.43 -7.68 -3.68
N PHE A 42 -6.27 -7.01 -3.66
CA PHE A 42 -5.83 -6.16 -4.77
C PHE A 42 -5.42 -6.97 -5.99
N ARG A 43 -4.85 -8.16 -5.80
CA ARG A 43 -4.51 -9.08 -6.89
C ARG A 43 -5.75 -9.66 -7.57
N ASP A 44 -6.89 -9.76 -6.89
CA ASP A 44 -8.13 -10.23 -7.50
C ASP A 44 -8.83 -9.18 -8.39
N LEU A 45 -8.35 -7.93 -8.40
CA LEU A 45 -8.87 -6.88 -9.27
C LEU A 45 -8.59 -7.18 -10.75
N SER A 46 -9.47 -6.68 -11.60
CA SER A 46 -9.22 -6.58 -13.04
C SER A 46 -8.00 -5.71 -13.31
N GLU A 47 -7.40 -5.85 -14.49
CA GLU A 47 -6.27 -5.01 -14.92
C GLU A 47 -6.57 -3.50 -14.83
N GLU A 48 -7.80 -3.09 -15.16
CA GLU A 48 -8.28 -1.72 -15.00
C GLU A 48 -8.35 -1.31 -13.52
N GLY A 49 -8.90 -2.17 -12.65
CA GLY A 49 -8.96 -1.92 -11.21
C GLY A 49 -7.58 -1.84 -10.56
N ARG A 50 -6.64 -2.70 -10.98
CA ARG A 50 -5.24 -2.63 -10.54
C ARG A 50 -4.60 -1.31 -10.94
N ARG A 51 -4.79 -0.86 -12.19
CA ARG A 51 -4.32 0.46 -12.65
C ARG A 51 -4.92 1.62 -11.85
N GLU A 52 -6.22 1.57 -11.55
CA GLU A 52 -6.90 2.58 -10.75
C GLU A 52 -6.30 2.65 -9.34
N VAL A 53 -6.17 1.52 -8.65
CA VAL A 53 -5.57 1.48 -7.31
C VAL A 53 -4.13 1.97 -7.33
N THR A 54 -3.32 1.52 -8.29
CA THR A 54 -1.93 2.00 -8.44
C THR A 54 -1.90 3.52 -8.59
N SER A 55 -2.76 4.10 -9.44
CA SER A 55 -2.84 5.55 -9.60
C SER A 55 -3.21 6.26 -8.29
N LEU A 56 -4.12 5.70 -7.50
CA LEU A 56 -4.54 6.26 -6.22
C LEU A 56 -3.44 6.17 -5.15
N VAL A 57 -2.66 5.09 -5.15
CA VAL A 57 -1.48 4.93 -4.26
C VAL A 57 -0.42 5.97 -4.62
N LEU A 58 -0.14 6.17 -5.91
CA LEU A 58 0.83 7.17 -6.36
C LEU A 58 0.37 8.60 -6.06
N GLU A 59 -0.93 8.90 -6.18
CA GLU A 59 -1.49 10.18 -5.71
C GLU A 59 -1.24 10.40 -4.21
N CYS A 60 -1.29 9.34 -3.39
CA CYS A 60 -0.94 9.43 -1.97
C CYS A 60 0.54 9.77 -1.75
N ALA A 61 1.45 9.21 -2.57
CA ALA A 61 2.88 9.52 -2.50
C ALA A 61 3.19 10.97 -2.90
N GLU A 62 2.49 11.50 -3.92
CA GLU A 62 2.64 12.89 -4.36
C GLU A 62 2.25 13.90 -3.27
N LEU A 63 1.23 13.57 -2.48
CA LEU A 63 0.71 14.40 -1.39
C LEU A 63 1.44 14.20 -0.05
N GLU A 64 2.35 13.22 0.04
CA GLU A 64 3.08 12.91 1.28
C GLU A 64 4.29 13.84 1.44
N GLU A 65 4.33 14.55 2.56
CA GLU A 65 5.40 15.51 2.89
C GLU A 65 6.60 14.81 3.54
N ASN A 66 6.37 13.72 4.26
CA ASN A 66 7.44 12.96 4.88
C ASN A 66 8.17 12.10 3.83
N PRO A 67 9.48 12.32 3.59
CA PRO A 67 10.21 11.63 2.53
C PRO A 67 10.34 10.11 2.75
N GLU A 68 10.38 9.67 4.00
CA GLU A 68 10.48 8.25 4.36
C GLU A 68 9.16 7.54 4.10
N ARG A 69 8.05 8.10 4.60
CA ARG A 69 6.69 7.63 4.27
C ARG A 69 6.46 7.57 2.77
N ARG A 70 6.82 8.64 2.05
CA ARG A 70 6.69 8.70 0.59
C ARG A 70 7.45 7.57 -0.12
N ARG A 71 8.63 7.20 0.36
CA ARG A 71 9.42 6.09 -0.21
C ARG A 71 8.69 4.76 -0.08
N VAL A 72 8.10 4.49 1.09
CA VAL A 72 7.29 3.28 1.33
C VAL A 72 6.08 3.25 0.39
N ILE A 73 5.36 4.37 0.27
CA ILE A 73 4.18 4.45 -0.60
C ILE A 73 4.54 4.18 -2.07
N LEU A 74 5.69 4.68 -2.54
CA LEU A 74 6.14 4.46 -3.93
C LEU A 74 6.46 3.00 -4.23
N GLY A 75 6.97 2.25 -3.25
CA GLY A 75 7.25 0.81 -3.40
C GLY A 75 6.01 -0.07 -3.22
N LEU A 76 4.92 0.48 -2.67
CA LEU A 76 3.76 -0.31 -2.30
C LEU A 76 3.11 -1.06 -3.47
N PRO A 77 2.87 -0.46 -4.66
CA PRO A 77 2.23 -1.18 -5.76
C PRO A 77 2.96 -2.46 -6.18
N GLU A 78 4.29 -2.44 -6.17
CA GLU A 78 5.12 -3.64 -6.42
C GLU A 78 4.97 -4.64 -5.28
N ALA A 79 5.10 -4.19 -4.02
CA ALA A 79 5.03 -5.05 -2.83
C ALA A 79 3.70 -5.81 -2.69
N ILE A 80 2.58 -5.25 -3.15
CA ILE A 80 1.27 -5.93 -3.14
C ILE A 80 0.91 -6.65 -4.45
N GLY A 81 1.84 -6.71 -5.41
CA GLY A 81 1.66 -7.42 -6.68
C GLY A 81 0.68 -6.75 -7.66
N LEU A 82 0.62 -5.42 -7.65
CA LEU A 82 -0.15 -4.65 -8.63
C LEU A 82 0.62 -4.36 -9.92
N LEU A 83 1.96 -4.44 -9.86
CA LEU A 83 2.84 -4.33 -11.01
C LEU A 83 3.32 -5.74 -11.38
N ASP A 84 3.42 -6.03 -12.68
CA ASP A 84 3.99 -7.29 -13.15
C ASP A 84 5.49 -7.31 -12.83
N GLU A 85 6.00 -8.45 -12.35
CA GLU A 85 7.44 -8.72 -12.30
C GLU A 85 7.91 -8.93 -13.75
N ASP A 86 8.67 -7.98 -14.30
CA ASP A 86 9.28 -8.08 -15.63
C ASP A 86 10.10 -9.38 -15.82
#